data_AF-W7CYN7-F1
#
_entry.id   AF-W7CYN7-F1
#
_cell.length_a   1.000
_cell.length_b   1.000
_cell.length_c   1.000
_cell.angle_alpha   90.00
_cell.angle_beta   90.00
_cell.angle_gamma   90.00
#
_symmetry.space_group_name_H-M   'P 1'
#
loop_
_entity.id
_entity.type
_entity.pdbx_description
1 polymer ?
#
loop_
_entity_poly.entity_id
_entity_poly.type
_entity_poly.pdbx_seq_one_letter_code
_entity_poly.pdbx_strand_id
1 'polypeptide(L)'
;MTLIKNDTFKTKHTHLSVAERRMIQMLLRKKESHRSIAYLLNRSPQTINNEVKRGIITKRFRLKVNKKQSTVFLVRSYSHKKGQACYELKRKNCGRKYKWISCVAFIEYVTRKIAIDKWSPDAIVGYAKRHQLFFRR
;
A
#
# COMPACT_ATOMS: atom_id res chain seq x y z
N MET A 1 -13.48 30.88 22.95
CA MET A 1 -12.48 30.18 22.11
C MET A 1 -11.99 28.95 22.87
N THR A 2 -12.64 27.80 22.68
CA THR A 2 -12.25 26.55 23.35
C THR A 2 -11.13 25.87 22.58
N LEU A 3 -9.97 25.72 23.21
CA LEU A 3 -8.85 24.95 22.68
C LEU A 3 -9.21 23.46 22.72
N ILE A 4 -9.60 22.90 21.58
CA ILE A 4 -9.76 21.46 21.41
C ILE A 4 -8.36 20.85 21.39
N LYS A 5 -7.94 20.28 22.53
CA LYS A 5 -6.67 19.58 22.66
C LYS A 5 -6.80 18.19 22.01
N ASN A 6 -6.47 18.10 20.73
CA ASN A 6 -6.45 16.83 19.97
C ASN A 6 -5.21 15.98 20.32
N ASP A 7 -4.97 15.73 21.61
CA ASP A 7 -3.97 14.76 22.04
C ASP A 7 -4.57 13.35 21.85
N THR A 8 -4.68 12.91 20.59
CA THR A 8 -5.01 11.51 20.29
C THR A 8 -3.84 10.67 20.81
N PHE A 9 -4.01 10.07 21.99
CA PHE A 9 -3.13 9.00 22.46
C PHE A 9 -2.93 8.02 21.30
N LYS A 10 -1.67 7.84 20.86
CA LYS A 10 -1.36 6.96 19.73
C LYS A 10 -1.87 5.56 20.06
N THR A 11 -2.95 5.14 19.41
CA THR A 11 -3.52 3.83 19.61
C THR A 11 -2.55 2.77 19.11
N LYS A 12 -2.35 1.72 19.93
CA LYS A 12 -1.58 0.53 19.55
C LYS A 12 -2.18 -0.06 18.26
N HIS A 13 -1.36 -0.75 17.46
CA HIS A 13 -1.77 -1.38 16.19
C HIS A 13 -2.10 -0.45 15.00
N THR A 14 -1.85 0.86 15.13
CA THR A 14 -1.94 1.78 13.99
C THR A 14 -0.77 1.64 13.01
N HIS A 15 -1.03 1.93 11.73
CA HIS A 15 0.00 2.01 10.72
C HIS A 15 0.91 3.23 10.94
N LEU A 16 2.18 3.11 10.55
CA LEU A 16 3.11 4.24 10.58
C LEU A 16 2.57 5.39 9.71
N SER A 17 2.57 6.60 10.26
CA SER A 17 2.24 7.80 9.50
C SER A 17 3.40 8.23 8.60
N VAL A 18 3.13 9.12 7.63
CA VAL A 18 4.18 9.73 6.79
C VAL A 18 5.20 10.49 7.64
N ALA A 19 4.74 11.17 8.69
CA ALA A 19 5.59 11.91 9.62
C ALA A 19 6.51 10.95 10.41
N GLU A 20 5.97 9.83 10.90
CA GLU A 20 6.77 8.81 11.59
C GLU A 20 7.83 8.21 10.65
N ARG A 21 7.50 7.92 9.39
CA ARG A 21 8.48 7.45 8.40
C ARG A 21 9.59 8.48 8.13
N ARG A 22 9.26 9.77 8.06
CA ARG A 22 10.25 10.85 7.94
C ARG A 22 11.17 10.87 9.17
N MET A 23 10.62 10.72 10.36
CA MET A 23 11.38 10.68 11.61
C MET A 23 12.30 9.46 11.68
N ILE A 24 11.83 8.27 11.28
CA ILE A 24 12.68 7.07 11.14
C ILE A 24 13.87 7.36 10.22
N GLN A 25 13.66 8.01 9.07
CA GLN A 25 14.76 8.34 8.17
C GLN A 25 15.76 9.32 8.80
N MET A 26 15.30 10.33 9.54
CA MET A 26 16.18 11.26 10.24
C MET A 26 16.99 10.55 11.34
N LEU A 27 16.36 9.71 12.15
CA LEU A 27 17.02 8.99 13.25
C LEU A 27 18.05 7.97 12.74
N LEU A 28 17.74 7.26 11.64
CA LEU A 28 18.71 6.37 10.99
C LEU A 28 19.93 7.12 10.46
N ARG A 29 19.76 8.36 9.97
CA ARG A 29 20.90 9.21 9.57
C ARG A 29 21.76 9.62 10.77
N LYS A 30 21.15 9.78 11.94
CA LYS A 30 21.85 9.99 13.22
C LYS A 30 22.46 8.70 13.79
N LYS A 31 22.40 7.56 13.06
CA LYS A 31 22.90 6.25 13.46
C LYS A 31 22.21 5.67 14.71
N GLU A 32 20.98 6.07 14.98
CA GLU A 32 20.16 5.48 16.05
C GLU A 32 19.83 4.00 15.75
N SER A 33 19.81 3.18 16.81
CA SER A 33 19.43 1.77 16.68
C SER A 33 17.93 1.62 16.39
N HIS A 34 17.54 0.56 15.69
CA HIS A 34 16.11 0.30 15.41
C HIS A 34 15.27 0.19 16.69
N ARG A 35 15.86 -0.33 17.78
CA ARG A 35 15.18 -0.42 19.09
C ARG A 35 14.98 0.97 19.71
N SER A 36 16.01 1.81 19.70
CA SER A 36 15.93 3.22 20.16
C SER A 36 14.81 3.97 19.42
N ILE A 37 14.81 3.88 18.08
CA ILE A 37 13.77 4.49 17.23
C ILE A 37 12.37 3.97 17.58
N ALA A 38 12.24 2.68 17.86
CA ALA A 38 10.97 2.07 18.22
C ALA A 38 10.43 2.63 19.54
N TYR A 39 11.27 2.75 20.57
CA TYR A 39 10.90 3.36 21.84
C TYR A 39 10.50 4.83 21.69
N LEU A 40 11.30 5.63 20.97
CA LEU A 40 11.00 7.04 20.71
C LEU A 40 9.65 7.26 20.01
N LEU A 41 9.29 6.36 19.08
CA LEU A 41 8.04 6.46 18.33
C LEU A 41 6.86 5.74 19.01
N ASN A 42 7.08 5.09 20.15
CA ASN A 42 6.12 4.19 20.80
C ASN A 42 5.61 3.09 19.86
N ARG A 43 6.53 2.45 19.13
CA ARG A 43 6.28 1.35 18.19
C ARG A 43 7.01 0.08 18.59
N SER A 44 6.58 -1.07 18.06
CA SER A 44 7.35 -2.30 18.24
C SER A 44 8.66 -2.25 17.44
N PRO A 45 9.78 -2.78 17.96
CA PRO A 45 11.03 -2.89 17.21
C PRO A 45 10.87 -3.62 15.87
N GLN A 46 9.97 -4.60 15.83
CA GLN A 46 9.67 -5.37 14.63
C GLN A 46 8.97 -4.51 13.56
N THR A 47 8.10 -3.57 13.95
CA THR A 47 7.47 -2.61 13.04
C THR A 47 8.54 -1.74 12.36
N ILE A 48 9.50 -1.20 13.13
CA ILE A 48 10.59 -0.38 12.61
C ILE A 48 11.48 -1.20 11.67
N ASN A 49 11.89 -2.40 12.09
CA ASN A 49 12.71 -3.29 11.26
C ASN A 49 12.05 -3.60 9.91
N ASN A 50 10.75 -3.93 9.93
CA ASN A 50 9.98 -4.23 8.71
C ASN A 50 9.82 -3.00 7.81
N GLU A 51 9.58 -1.82 8.39
CA GLU A 51 9.53 -0.57 7.64
C GLU A 51 10.86 -0.26 6.96
N VAL A 52 11.97 -0.36 7.69
CA VAL A 52 13.32 -0.12 7.14
C VAL A 52 13.60 -1.09 6.00
N LYS A 53 13.38 -2.39 6.19
CA LYS A 53 13.57 -3.41 5.14
C LYS A 53 12.81 -3.08 3.86
N ARG A 54 11.57 -2.59 3.95
CA ARG A 54 10.75 -2.19 2.80
C ARG A 54 11.27 -0.93 2.10
N GLY A 55 11.78 0.03 2.87
CA GLY A 55 12.21 1.34 2.37
C GLY A 55 13.68 1.47 1.98
N ILE A 56 14.50 0.41 2.03
CA ILE A 56 15.91 0.46 1.61
C ILE A 56 16.00 0.75 0.11
N ILE A 57 16.79 1.76 -0.26
CA ILE A 57 17.21 2.07 -1.63
C ILE A 57 18.71 1.94 -1.76
N THR A 58 19.16 1.51 -2.95
CA THR A 58 20.56 1.59 -3.36
C THR A 58 20.75 2.90 -4.12
N LYS A 59 21.56 3.80 -3.58
CA LYS A 59 21.94 5.06 -4.22
C LYS A 59 23.29 4.87 -4.90
N ARG A 60 23.40 5.31 -6.15
CA ARG A 60 24.66 5.33 -6.91
C ARG A 60 25.28 6.71 -6.77
N PHE A 61 26.51 6.76 -6.28
CA PHE A 61 27.30 7.97 -6.21
C PHE A 61 28.48 7.86 -7.17
N ARG A 62 28.87 9.00 -7.73
CA ARG A 62 30.03 9.13 -8.60
C ARG A 62 30.95 10.19 -8.01
N LEU A 63 32.12 9.76 -7.56
CA LEU A 63 33.19 10.67 -7.14
C LEU A 63 34.09 10.91 -8.34
N LYS A 64 34.29 12.17 -8.70
CA LYS A 64 35.34 12.53 -9.67
C LYS A 64 36.66 12.60 -8.91
N VAL A 65 37.61 11.78 -9.33
CA VAL A 65 38.97 11.79 -8.75
C VAL A 65 39.83 12.78 -9.53
N ASN A 66 39.73 12.79 -10.86
CA ASN A 66 40.41 13.72 -11.77
C ASN A 66 39.54 14.01 -13.02
N LYS A 67 39.97 14.93 -13.91
CA LYS A 67 39.25 15.27 -15.16
C LYS A 67 38.90 14.06 -16.03
N LYS A 68 39.70 12.98 -15.98
CA LYS A 68 39.51 11.75 -16.77
C LYS A 68 39.06 10.52 -15.98
N GLN A 69 39.09 10.56 -14.64
CA GLN A 69 38.81 9.39 -13.80
C GLN A 69 37.73 9.68 -12.77
N SER A 70 36.77 8.75 -12.69
CA SER A 70 35.69 8.81 -11.72
C SER A 70 35.42 7.43 -11.14
N THR A 71 35.27 7.35 -9.83
CA THR A 71 34.88 6.13 -9.12
C THR A 71 33.38 6.14 -8.87
N VAL A 72 32.78 4.96 -8.95
CA VAL A 72 31.35 4.76 -8.68
C VAL A 72 31.21 3.84 -7.49
N PHE A 73 30.38 4.22 -6.53
CA PHE A 73 30.10 3.39 -5.35
C PHE A 73 28.60 3.42 -5.05
N LEU A 74 28.15 2.34 -4.42
CA LEU A 74 26.75 2.11 -4.08
C LEU A 74 26.57 2.22 -2.58
N VAL A 75 25.58 3.00 -2.15
CA VAL A 75 25.25 3.16 -0.73
C VAL A 75 23.80 2.76 -0.52
N ARG A 76 23.58 1.80 0.38
CA ARG A 76 22.23 1.43 0.82
C ARG A 76 21.78 2.38 1.91
N SER A 77 20.62 3.00 1.74
CA SER A 77 20.04 3.89 2.74
C SER A 77 18.52 3.77 2.76
N TYR A 78 17.90 4.00 3.91
CA TYR A 78 16.45 4.05 4.02
C TYR A 78 15.90 5.36 3.41
N SER A 79 14.78 5.25 2.69
CA SER A 79 14.03 6.37 2.14
C SER A 79 12.58 6.32 2.60
N HIS A 80 12.13 7.34 3.33
CA HIS A 80 10.74 7.44 3.79
C HIS A 80 9.76 7.45 2.60
N LYS A 81 10.16 8.04 1.47
CA LYS A 81 9.33 8.10 0.25
C LYS A 81 9.10 6.71 -0.32
N LYS A 82 10.15 5.87 -0.38
CA LYS A 82 10.01 4.48 -0.81
C LYS A 82 9.16 3.67 0.17
N GLY A 83 9.40 3.81 1.47
CA GLY A 83 8.60 3.15 2.50
C GLY A 83 7.10 3.47 2.36
N GLN A 84 6.77 4.74 2.16
CA GLN A 84 5.40 5.19 1.92
C GLN A 84 4.81 4.62 0.61
N ALA A 85 5.53 4.71 -0.50
CA ALA A 85 5.05 4.17 -1.79
C ALA A 85 4.81 2.65 -1.73
N CYS A 86 5.71 1.89 -1.07
CA CYS A 86 5.52 0.46 -0.83
C CYS A 86 4.28 0.17 0.04
N TYR A 87 3.99 1.01 1.03
CA TYR A 87 2.78 0.88 1.84
C TYR A 87 1.53 1.13 0.99
N GLU A 88 1.49 2.22 0.23
CA GLU A 88 0.35 2.57 -0.63
C GLU A 88 0.06 1.50 -1.69
N LEU A 89 1.11 0.98 -2.35
CA LEU A 89 0.97 -0.11 -3.31
C LEU A 89 0.35 -1.36 -2.67
N LYS A 90 0.82 -1.75 -1.48
CA LYS A 90 0.27 -2.90 -0.76
C LYS A 90 -1.16 -2.64 -0.31
N ARG A 91 -1.47 -1.42 0.15
CA ARG A 91 -2.82 -1.03 0.59
C ARG A 91 -3.84 -1.08 -0.54
N LYS A 92 -3.46 -0.76 -1.79
CA LYS A 92 -4.35 -0.93 -2.97
C LYS A 92 -4.81 -2.37 -3.17
N ASN A 93 -4.00 -3.34 -2.75
CA ASN A 93 -4.31 -4.77 -2.85
C ASN A 93 -5.06 -5.31 -1.62
N CYS A 94 -5.15 -4.52 -0.54
CA CYS A 94 -5.94 -4.88 0.63
C CYS A 94 -7.44 -4.64 0.39
N GLY A 95 -8.25 -5.32 1.20
CA GLY A 95 -9.71 -5.18 1.19
C GLY A 95 -10.42 -6.11 0.21
N ARG A 96 -11.70 -6.38 0.52
CA ARG A 96 -12.55 -7.23 -0.32
C ARG A 96 -12.89 -6.48 -1.62
N LYS A 97 -12.51 -7.05 -2.76
CA LYS A 97 -12.93 -6.53 -4.07
C LYS A 97 -14.40 -6.87 -4.31
N TYR A 98 -15.13 -5.97 -4.95
CA TYR A 98 -16.54 -6.19 -5.24
C TYR A 98 -16.71 -7.33 -6.26
N LYS A 99 -17.66 -8.24 -6.00
CA LYS A 99 -17.95 -9.37 -6.89
C LYS A 99 -18.45 -8.96 -8.28
N TRP A 100 -19.06 -7.78 -8.40
CA TRP A 100 -19.59 -7.30 -9.68
C TRP A 100 -18.48 -7.04 -10.70
N ILE A 101 -17.26 -6.69 -10.26
CA ILE A 101 -16.10 -6.46 -11.14
C ILE A 101 -15.77 -7.73 -11.93
N SER A 102 -15.94 -8.92 -11.33
CA SER A 102 -15.71 -10.18 -12.03
C SER A 102 -16.87 -10.63 -12.91
N CYS A 103 -18.04 -9.99 -12.78
CA CYS A 103 -19.28 -10.43 -13.42
C CYS A 103 -19.91 -9.32 -14.28
N VAL A 104 -19.11 -8.38 -14.80
CA VAL A 104 -19.61 -7.23 -15.59
C VAL A 104 -20.39 -7.70 -16.81
N ALA A 105 -19.85 -8.66 -17.58
CA ALA A 105 -20.54 -9.22 -18.75
C ALA A 105 -21.89 -9.86 -18.39
N PHE A 106 -22.00 -10.48 -17.22
CA PHE A 106 -23.27 -11.04 -16.74
C PHE A 106 -24.27 -9.94 -16.37
N ILE A 107 -23.80 -8.87 -15.72
CA ILE A 107 -24.65 -7.72 -15.36
C ILE A 107 -25.17 -7.01 -16.62
N GLU A 108 -24.33 -6.80 -17.63
CA GLU A 108 -24.73 -6.23 -18.92
C GLU A 108 -25.73 -7.13 -19.66
N TYR A 109 -25.55 -8.45 -19.57
CA TYR A 109 -26.51 -9.40 -20.12
C TYR A 109 -27.86 -9.34 -19.41
N VAL A 110 -27.87 -9.37 -18.09
CA VAL A 110 -29.09 -9.30 -17.27
C VAL A 110 -29.82 -7.97 -17.51
N THR A 111 -29.12 -6.84 -17.49
CA THR A 111 -29.71 -5.52 -17.71
C THR A 111 -30.37 -5.41 -19.09
N ARG A 112 -29.72 -5.90 -20.15
CA ARG A 112 -30.29 -5.94 -21.50
C ARG A 112 -31.54 -6.81 -21.58
N LYS A 113 -31.50 -8.02 -21.00
CA LYS A 113 -32.64 -8.96 -20.97
C LYS A 113 -33.83 -8.42 -20.18
N ILE A 114 -33.59 -7.71 -19.09
CA ILE A 114 -34.66 -7.05 -18.32
C ILE A 114 -35.22 -5.84 -19.09
N ALA A 115 -34.37 -5.02 -19.69
CA ALA A 115 -34.79 -3.78 -20.33
C ALA A 115 -35.58 -4.02 -21.64
N ILE A 116 -35.07 -4.90 -22.51
CA ILE A 116 -35.61 -5.15 -23.84
C ILE A 116 -36.63 -6.30 -23.81
N ASP A 117 -36.18 -7.47 -23.35
CA ASP A 117 -36.98 -8.70 -23.44
C ASP A 117 -37.98 -8.84 -22.27
N LYS A 118 -37.92 -7.97 -21.25
CA LYS A 118 -38.77 -7.97 -20.05
C LYS A 118 -38.75 -9.30 -19.27
N TRP A 119 -37.66 -10.06 -19.35
CA TRP A 119 -37.55 -11.32 -18.61
C TRP A 119 -37.38 -11.08 -17.11
N SER A 120 -37.94 -11.98 -16.29
CA SER A 120 -37.69 -11.96 -14.85
C SER A 120 -36.23 -12.31 -14.55
N PRO A 121 -35.62 -11.75 -13.48
CA PRO A 121 -34.25 -12.07 -13.10
C PRO A 121 -34.00 -13.58 -12.93
N ASP A 122 -34.99 -14.31 -12.41
CA ASP A 122 -34.89 -15.76 -12.20
C ASP A 122 -34.85 -16.53 -13.52
N ALA A 123 -35.71 -16.17 -14.49
CA ALA A 123 -35.69 -16.76 -15.83
C ALA A 123 -34.35 -16.53 -16.53
N ILE A 124 -33.76 -15.34 -16.39
CA ILE A 124 -32.46 -15.00 -16.96
C ILE A 124 -31.34 -15.86 -16.35
N VAL A 125 -31.35 -16.04 -15.03
CA VAL A 125 -30.37 -16.89 -14.32
C VAL A 125 -30.53 -18.35 -14.72
N GLY A 126 -31.76 -18.86 -14.79
CA GLY A 126 -32.05 -20.23 -15.21
C GLY A 126 -31.58 -20.51 -16.63
N TYR A 127 -31.88 -19.60 -17.56
CA TYR A 127 -31.43 -19.67 -18.94
C TYR A 127 -29.90 -19.64 -19.05
N ALA A 128 -29.26 -18.68 -18.37
CA ALA A 128 -27.80 -18.54 -18.38
C ALA A 128 -27.09 -19.78 -17.85
N LYS A 129 -27.64 -20.44 -16.81
CA LYS A 129 -27.12 -21.70 -16.28
C LYS A 129 -27.31 -22.86 -17.26
N ARG A 130 -28.51 -23.03 -17.83
CA ARG A 130 -28.83 -24.11 -18.78
C ARG A 130 -27.92 -24.05 -20.02
N HIS A 131 -27.65 -22.84 -20.51
CA HIS A 131 -26.84 -22.62 -21.72
C HIS A 131 -25.36 -22.35 -21.42
N GLN A 132 -24.92 -22.46 -20.17
CA GLN A 132 -23.52 -22.25 -19.75
C GLN A 132 -22.91 -20.92 -20.24
N LEU A 133 -23.72 -19.86 -20.29
CA LEU A 133 -23.32 -18.57 -20.87
C LEU A 133 -22.25 -17.85 -20.05
N PHE A 134 -22.17 -18.16 -18.75
CA PHE A 134 -21.25 -17.52 -17.82
C PHE A 134 -20.67 -18.53 -16.85
N PHE A 135 -19.38 -18.41 -16.55
CA PHE A 135 -18.72 -19.23 -15.54
C PHE A 135 -19.02 -18.73 -14.13
N ARG A 136 -19.31 -19.66 -13.22
CA ARG A 136 -19.40 -19.37 -11.79
C ARG A 136 -17.98 -19.27 -11.24
N ARG A 137 -17.60 -18.07 -10.79
CA ARG A 137 -16.36 -17.81 -10.06
C ARG A 137 -16.53 -18.04 -8.56
#